data_AF-A0A961QMI5-F1
#
_entry.id   AF-A0A961QMI5-F1
#
_cell.length_a   1.000
_cell.length_b   1.000
_cell.length_c   1.000
_cell.angle_alpha   90.00
_cell.angle_beta   90.00
_cell.angle_gamma   90.00
#
_symmetry.space_group_name_H-M   'P 1'
#
loop_
_entity.id
_entity.type
_entity.pdbx_description
1 polymer ?
#
loop_
_entity_poly.entity_id
_entity_poly.type
_entity_poly.pdbx_seq_one_letter_code
_entity_poly.pdbx_strand_id
1 'polypeptide(L)' 'MPDTTAKPTEEISVSEVFGIDTEMKVKAFAERTDRVPELDPTYKFDPDTTMAILAGFAYNRRVMIQG' A
#
# COMPACT_ATOMS: atom_id res chain seq x y z
N MET A 1 -13.55 -17.78 -10.71
CA MET A 1 -13.83 -16.32 -10.62
C MET A 1 -13.14 -15.84 -9.36
N PRO A 2 -12.14 -14.94 -9.41
CA PRO A 2 -11.46 -14.48 -8.21
C PRO A 2 -12.42 -13.63 -7.37
N ASP A 3 -12.47 -13.91 -6.08
CA ASP A 3 -13.46 -13.39 -5.14
C ASP A 3 -13.38 -11.85 -5.04
N THR A 4 -14.40 -11.15 -5.53
CA THR A 4 -14.45 -9.68 -5.61
C THR A 4 -14.73 -9.00 -4.27
N THR A 5 -15.02 -9.76 -3.21
CA THR A 5 -15.33 -9.26 -1.86
C THR A 5 -14.15 -9.36 -0.89
N ALA A 6 -12.98 -9.83 -1.34
CA ALA A 6 -11.78 -9.90 -0.52
C ALA A 6 -11.40 -8.51 0.02
N LYS A 7 -11.18 -8.41 1.33
CA LYS A 7 -10.74 -7.19 2.01
C LYS A 7 -9.33 -7.40 2.58
N PRO A 8 -8.48 -6.37 2.60
CA PRO A 8 -7.21 -6.46 3.28
C PRO A 8 -7.45 -6.52 4.79
N THR A 9 -6.86 -7.53 5.45
CA THR A 9 -7.08 -7.84 6.87
C THR A 9 -5.82 -7.74 7.70
N GLU A 10 -4.64 -7.87 7.08
CA GLU A 10 -3.37 -7.94 7.80
C GLU A 10 -2.79 -6.53 7.99
N GLU A 11 -2.38 -6.20 9.20
CA GLU A 11 -1.70 -4.93 9.46
C GLU A 11 -0.20 -5.08 9.24
N ILE A 12 0.34 -4.27 8.33
CA ILE A 12 1.76 -4.24 8.00
C ILE A 12 2.38 -2.90 8.41
N SER A 13 3.64 -2.96 8.86
CA SER A 13 4.41 -1.76 9.20
C SER A 13 4.94 -1.09 7.94
N VAL A 14 4.67 0.22 7.79
CA VAL A 14 5.17 0.98 6.64
C VAL A 14 6.69 1.13 6.70
N SER A 15 7.26 1.24 7.89
CA SER A 15 8.71 1.36 8.07
C SER A 15 9.45 0.10 7.67
N GLU A 16 8.90 -1.08 7.94
CA GLU A 16 9.51 -2.36 7.57
C GLU A 16 9.45 -2.61 6.06
N VAL A 17 8.32 -2.28 5.43
CA VAL A 17 8.08 -2.56 4.01
C VAL A 17 8.72 -1.52 3.10
N PHE A 18 8.59 -0.23 3.45
CA PHE A 18 9.04 0.87 2.60
C PHE A 18 10.32 1.55 3.10
N GLY A 19 10.80 1.25 4.31
CA GLY A 19 11.99 1.88 4.90
C GLY A 19 11.77 3.36 5.26
N ILE A 20 10.52 3.78 5.47
CA ILE A 20 10.15 5.15 5.81
C ILE A 20 10.02 5.24 7.33
N ASP A 21 10.69 6.20 7.97
CA ASP A 21 10.61 6.39 9.42
C ASP A 21 9.21 6.89 9.82
N THR A 22 8.35 5.94 10.21
CA THR A 22 6.97 6.20 10.60
C THR A 22 6.42 5.07 11.47
N GLU A 23 5.52 5.40 12.39
CA GLU A 23 4.74 4.43 13.18
C GLU A 23 3.46 3.97 12.44
N MET A 24 3.24 4.43 11.21
CA MET A 24 2.05 4.10 10.44
C MET A 24 1.97 2.61 10.12
N LYS A 25 0.78 2.04 10.34
CA LYS A 25 0.40 0.71 9.87
C LYS A 25 -0.72 0.81 8.85
N VAL A 26 -0.69 -0.08 7.86
CA VAL A 26 -1.72 -0.15 6.81
C VAL A 26 -2.22 -1.57 6.64
N LYS A 27 -3.44 -1.73 6.10
CA LYS A 27 -4.01 -3.05 5.82
C LYS A 27 -3.54 -3.57 4.47
N ALA A 28 -3.07 -4.81 4.45
CA ALA A 28 -2.70 -5.57 3.26
C ALA A 28 -3.50 -6.87 3.14
N PHE A 29 -3.46 -7.47 1.95
CA PHE A 29 -3.97 -8.81 1.71
C PHE A 29 -2.94 -9.83 2.19
N ALA A 30 -3.38 -10.87 2.89
CA ALA A 30 -2.51 -11.94 3.40
C ALA A 30 -1.90 -12.78 2.27
N GLU A 31 -2.64 -12.96 1.17
CA GLU A 31 -2.20 -13.73 0.02
C GLU A 31 -2.17 -12.85 -1.23
N ARG A 32 -1.10 -13.01 -2.02
CA ARG A 32 -1.00 -12.40 -3.33
C ARG A 32 -1.95 -13.11 -4.31
N THR A 33 -2.54 -12.35 -5.23
CA THR A 33 -3.40 -12.88 -6.29
C THR A 33 -2.85 -12.54 -7.66
N ASP A 34 -3.36 -13.18 -8.70
CA ASP A 34 -2.97 -12.91 -10.10
C ASP A 34 -3.20 -11.45 -10.55
N ARG A 35 -3.99 -10.67 -9.78
CA ARG A 35 -4.22 -9.24 -10.03
C ARG A 35 -3.11 -8.34 -9.48
N VAL A 36 -2.23 -8.88 -8.63
CA VAL A 36 -1.12 -8.14 -8.04
C VAL A 36 0.13 -8.34 -8.92
N PRO A 37 0.67 -7.27 -9.54
CA PRO A 37 1.83 -7.36 -10.41
C PRO A 37 3.08 -7.82 -9.63
N GLU A 38 4.09 -8.28 -10.38
CA GLU A 38 5.40 -8.60 -9.80
C GLU A 38 6.05 -7.38 -9.17
N LEU A 39 6.83 -7.62 -8.10
CA LEU A 39 7.55 -6.55 -7.42
C LEU A 39 8.67 -6.02 -8.32
N ASP A 40 8.65 -4.72 -8.60
CA ASP A 40 9.71 -4.03 -9.33
C ASP A 40 10.57 -3.23 -8.33
N PRO A 41 11.82 -3.65 -8.05
CA PRO A 41 12.70 -2.94 -7.12
C PRO A 41 13.21 -1.60 -7.69
N THR A 42 13.03 -1.34 -8.99
CA THR A 42 13.48 -0.10 -9.64
C THR A 42 12.40 0.98 -9.63
N TYR A 43 11.15 0.62 -9.34
CA TYR A 43 10.03 1.54 -9.28
C TYR A 43 9.60 1.79 -7.83
N LYS A 44 9.89 2.99 -7.32
CA LYS A 44 9.49 3.43 -5.99
C LYS A 44 9.18 4.91 -6.01
N PHE A 45 8.03 5.30 -5.49
CA PHE A 45 7.73 6.71 -5.23
C PHE A 45 8.65 7.28 -4.14
N ASP A 46 8.81 8.60 -4.11
CA ASP A 46 9.47 9.25 -2.98
C ASP A 46 8.68 8.99 -1.67
N PRO A 47 9.32 9.16 -0.49
CA PRO A 47 8.67 8.89 0.79
C PRO A 47 7.36 9.65 1.01
N ASP A 48 7.28 10.92 0.60
CA ASP A 48 6.11 11.76 0.84
C ASP A 48 4.93 11.30 -0.03
N THR A 49 5.17 11.03 -1.30
CA THR A 49 4.16 10.47 -2.21
C THR A 49 3.69 9.10 -1.75
N THR A 50 4.61 8.24 -1.28
CA THR A 50 4.27 6.93 -0.72
C THR A 50 3.34 7.07 0.48
N MET A 51 3.68 7.95 1.43
CA MET A 51 2.86 8.21 2.62
C MET A 51 1.48 8.77 2.27
N ALA A 52 1.40 9.69 1.30
CA ALA A 52 0.12 10.24 0.85
C ALA A 52 -0.80 9.13 0.31
N ILE A 53 -0.30 8.24 -0.55
CA ILE A 53 -1.05 7.10 -1.09
C ILE A 53 -1.55 6.19 0.02
N LEU A 54 -0.65 5.80 0.94
CA LEU A 54 -0.95 4.89 2.03
C LEU A 54 -1.99 5.47 2.99
N ALA A 55 -1.91 6.77 3.30
CA ALA A 55 -2.92 7.48 4.08
C ALA A 55 -4.28 7.53 3.36
N GLY A 56 -4.26 7.68 2.03
CA GLY A 56 -5.46 7.57 1.19
C GLY A 56 -6.20 6.27 1.40
N PHE A 57 -5.49 5.14 1.33
CA PHE A 57 -6.06 3.82 1.56
C PHE A 57 -6.49 3.59 3.02
N ALA A 58 -5.64 3.92 3.99
CA ALA A 58 -5.89 3.64 5.40
C ALA A 58 -7.09 4.41 5.96
N TYR A 59 -7.29 5.66 5.52
CA TYR A 59 -8.32 6.56 6.07
C TYR A 59 -9.46 6.84 5.08
N ASN A 60 -9.55 6.09 3.98
CA ASN A 60 -10.54 6.28 2.92
C ASN A 60 -10.59 7.74 2.43
N ARG A 61 -9.40 8.32 2.20
CA ARG A 61 -9.22 9.71 1.74
C ARG A 61 -8.88 9.70 0.25
N ARG A 62 -9.48 10.63 -0.50
CA ARG A 62 -9.08 10.87 -1.89
C ARG A 62 -7.71 11.55 -1.89
N VAL A 63 -6.79 10.98 -2.65
CA VAL A 63 -5.44 11.50 -2.86
C VAL A 63 -5.31 11.86 -4.34
N MET A 64 -4.86 13.08 -4.61
CA MET A 64 -4.51 13.53 -5.96
C MET A 64 -3.01 13.65 -6.03
N ILE A 65 -2.40 12.97 -7.00
CA ILE A 65 -0.97 13.06 -7.31
C ILE A 65 -0.90 13.70 -8.68
N GLN A 66 -0.13 14.78 -8.79
CA GLN A 66 0.03 15.53 -10.03
C GLN A 66 1.51 15.84 -10.22
N GLY A 67 2.01 15.52 -11.40
CA GLY A 67 3.40 15.67 -11.82
C GLY A 67 3.56 15.18 -13.24
#